data_AF-A0A7W0ZLC7-F1
#
_entry.id   AF-A0A7W0ZLC7-F1
#
_cell.length_a   1.000
_cell.length_b   1.000
_cell.length_c   1.000
_cell.angle_alpha   90.00
_cell.angle_beta   90.00
_cell.angle_gamma   90.00
#
_symmetry.space_group_name_H-M   'P 1'
#
loop_
_entity.id
_entity.type
_entity.pdbx_description
1 polymer ?
#
loop_
_entity_poly.entity_id
_entity_poly.type
_entity_poly.pdbx_seq_one_letter_code
_entity_poly.pdbx_strand_id
1 'polypeptide(L)' 'MVSPQLHLLTNDALAFSVMEKLGVTHLATNDDDFDSVSGVKVFKPART' A
#
# COMPACT_ATOMS: atom_id res chain seq x y z
N MET A 1 -13.95 -4.90 0.98
CA MET A 1 -14.40 -4.09 -0.17
C MET A 1 -13.36 -3.00 -0.31
N VAL A 2 -12.40 -3.17 -1.22
CA VAL A 2 -11.31 -2.19 -1.42
C VAL A 2 -11.96 -0.96 -2.04
N SER A 3 -11.90 0.14 -1.29
CA SER A 3 -12.59 1.39 -1.60
C SER A 3 -11.97 2.07 -2.84
N PRO A 4 -12.79 2.59 -3.78
CA PRO A 4 -12.33 3.44 -4.90
C PRO A 4 -11.55 4.69 -4.50
N GLN A 5 -11.49 5.00 -3.20
CA GLN A 5 -10.89 6.22 -2.63
C GLN A 5 -9.36 6.18 -2.56
N LEU A 6 -8.74 5.02 -2.72
CA LEU A 6 -7.28 4.85 -2.54
C LEU A 6 -6.50 4.84 -3.86
N HIS A 7 -7.18 4.97 -5.00
CA HIS A 7 -6.59 4.95 -6.35
C HIS A 7 -5.71 3.73 -6.69
N LEU A 8 -5.69 2.70 -5.85
CA LEU A 8 -4.92 1.47 -6.08
C LEU A 8 -5.40 0.73 -7.32
N LEU A 9 -4.44 0.31 -8.16
CA LEU A 9 -4.72 -0.65 -9.24
C LEU A 9 -5.03 -2.03 -8.64
N THR A 10 -5.59 -2.93 -9.46
CA THR A 10 -6.00 -4.26 -9.00
C THR A 10 -4.85 -5.06 -8.36
N ASN A 11 -3.64 -4.95 -8.89
CA ASN A 11 -2.43 -5.56 -8.32
C ASN A 11 -2.09 -4.98 -6.95
N ASP A 12 -2.22 -3.67 -6.78
CA ASP A 12 -1.89 -2.98 -5.53
C ASP A 12 -2.92 -3.30 -4.45
N ALA A 13 -4.21 -3.34 -4.82
CA ALA A 13 -5.30 -3.80 -3.97
C ALA A 13 -5.12 -5.25 -3.52
N LEU A 14 -4.63 -6.14 -4.41
CA LEU A 14 -4.34 -7.53 -4.07
C LEU A 14 -3.15 -7.64 -3.10
N ALA A 15 -2.06 -6.91 -3.37
CA ALA A 15 -0.90 -6.87 -2.49
C ALA A 15 -1.28 -6.37 -1.10
N PHE A 16 -2.05 -5.27 -1.03
CA PHE A 16 -2.57 -4.73 0.21
C PHE A 16 -3.45 -5.73 0.97
N SER A 17 -4.36 -6.43 0.27
CA SER A 17 -5.22 -7.46 0.89
C SER A 17 -4.41 -8.61 1.53
N VAL A 18 -3.26 -8.96 0.95
CA VAL A 18 -2.34 -9.96 1.52
C VAL A 18 -1.62 -9.39 2.73
N MET A 19 -1.17 -8.13 2.66
CA MET A 19 -0.56 -7.45 3.81
C MET A 19 -1.50 -7.39 5.01
N GLU A 20 -2.77 -7.01 4.79
CA GLU A 20 -3.80 -6.97 5.84
C GLU A 20 -3.99 -8.34 6.50
N LYS A 21 -4.10 -9.40 5.69
CA LYS A 21 -4.25 -10.79 6.18
C LYS A 21 -3.06 -11.27 7.01
N LEU A 22 -1.86 -10.80 6.71
CA LEU A 22 -0.63 -11.18 7.40
C LEU A 22 -0.25 -10.22 8.54
N GLY A 23 -1.03 -9.15 8.77
CA GLY A 23 -0.71 -8.12 9.76
C GLY A 23 0.53 -7.30 9.41
N VAL A 24 0.90 -7.23 8.13
CA VAL A 24 2.04 -6.44 7.65
C VAL A 24 1.61 -4.98 7.49
N THR A 25 2.25 -4.10 8.23
CA THR A 25 1.91 -2.66 8.28
C THR A 25 3.00 -1.76 7.73
N HIS A 26 4.13 -2.29 7.29
CA HIS A 26 5.25 -1.51 6.76
C HIS A 26 5.47 -1.85 5.29
N LEU A 27 5.52 -0.83 4.43
CA LEU A 27 5.69 -0.98 2.99
C LEU A 27 6.82 -0.09 2.49
N ALA A 28 7.81 -0.68 1.84
CA ALA A 28 8.80 0.06 1.07
C ALA A 28 8.35 0.11 -0.39
N THR A 29 7.94 1.29 -0.86
CA THR A 29 7.49 1.49 -2.24
C THR A 29 7.80 2.94 -2.64
N ASN A 30 7.95 3.20 -3.94
CA ASN A 30 7.98 4.57 -4.48
C ASN A 30 6.63 4.98 -5.09
N ASP A 31 5.59 4.19 -4.83
CA ASP A 31 4.22 4.43 -5.25
C ASP A 31 3.50 5.34 -4.24
N ASP A 32 2.96 6.45 -4.71
CA ASP A 32 2.31 7.48 -3.91
C ASP A 32 0.86 7.13 -3.53
N ASP A 33 0.22 6.20 -4.23
CA ASP A 33 -1.17 5.83 -3.94
C ASP A 33 -1.29 5.17 -2.55
N PHE A 34 -0.24 4.49 -2.09
CA PHE A 34 -0.17 3.88 -0.76
C PHE A 34 -0.03 4.90 0.39
N ASP A 35 0.30 6.16 0.12
CA ASP A 35 0.39 7.19 1.16
C ASP A 35 -1.00 7.55 1.72
N SER A 36 -2.06 7.26 0.95
CA SER A 36 -3.46 7.45 1.36
C SER A 36 -4.02 6.30 2.20
N VAL A 37 -3.30 5.19 2.31
CA VAL A 37 -3.77 3.95 2.95
C VAL A 37 -3.55 4.01 4.46
N SER A 38 -4.62 4.23 5.22
CA SER A 38 -4.58 4.21 6.68
C SER A 38 -4.09 2.86 7.22
N GLY A 39 -3.23 2.87 8.23
CA GLY A 39 -2.71 1.64 8.86
C GLY A 39 -1.44 1.07 8.21
N VAL A 40 -0.99 1.66 7.09
CA VAL A 40 0.29 1.33 6.46
C VAL A 40 1.29 2.46 6.70
N LYS A 41 2.52 2.10 7.08
CA LYS A 41 3.66 3.00 7.18
C LYS A 41 4.52 2.83 5.93
N VAL A 42 4.52 3.86 5.08
CA VAL A 42 5.25 3.85 3.82
C VAL A 42 6.68 4.39 4.02
N PHE A 43 7.66 3.69 3.47
CA PHE A 43 9.03 4.15 3.30
C PHE A 43 9.33 4.33 1.81
N LYS A 44 9.79 5.51 1.41
CA LYS A 44 10.20 5.83 0.04
C LYS A 44 11.71 5.61 -0.09
N PRO A 45 12.18 4.53 -0.75
CA PRO A 45 13.60 4.30 -0.92
C PRO A 45 14.21 5.36 -1.86
N ALA A 46 15.32 5.97 -1.42
CA ALA A 46 16.08 6.91 -2.25
C ALA A 46 16.53 6.23 -3.55
N ARG A 47 16.36 6.91 -4.67
CA ARG A 47 16.93 6.47 -5.95
C ARG A 47 18.43 6.77 -5.92
N THR A 48 19.25 5.73 -5.95
CA THR A 48 20.71 5.82 -6.20
C THR A 48 21.01 6.16 -7.64
#